data_AF-A0A2T6FXT9-F1
#
_entry.id   AF-A0A2T6FXT9-F1
#
_cell.length_a   1.000
_cell.length_b   1.000
_cell.length_c   1.000
_cell.angle_alpha   90.00
_cell.angle_beta   90.00
_cell.angle_gamma   90.00
#
_symmetry.space_group_name_H-M   'P 1'
#
loop_
_entity.id
_entity.type
_entity.pdbx_description
1 polymer ?
#
loop_
_entity_poly.entity_id
_entity_poly.type
_entity_poly.pdbx_seq_one_letter_code
_entity_poly.pdbx_strand_id
1 'polypeptide(L)'
;MSPKTRAYLEKLYQLLERMPEDERLDAIREIESHIAEGVAGGQSEDAILARLGDPRVLAKAYRSEYIMEKGPARSFKDVMIMVGFYCSTGLLSIIVIPVLATLAGGFGFSAVLVLIAGFLRTLGVTGIQMNLGPVEVPTEWSMVVSTIVGGIVGGIAYLSWRGLRLYMKFLSASYKKLLPSSRTA
;
A
#
# COMPACT_ATOMS: atom_id res chain seq x y z
N MET A 1 18.00 -45.25 23.57
CA MET A 1 17.81 -43.81 23.32
C MET A 1 18.43 -43.02 24.46
N SER A 2 19.45 -42.20 24.18
CA SER A 2 20.12 -41.44 25.23
C SER A 2 19.33 -40.23 25.73
N PRO A 3 19.69 -39.71 26.93
CA PRO A 3 19.12 -38.47 27.45
C PRO A 3 19.39 -37.25 26.57
N LYS A 4 20.50 -37.20 25.82
CA LYS A 4 20.83 -36.09 24.91
C LYS A 4 19.87 -36.03 23.73
N THR A 5 19.61 -37.18 23.09
CA THR A 5 18.67 -37.31 21.98
C THR A 5 17.26 -36.91 22.39
N ARG A 6 16.81 -37.37 23.56
CA ARG A 6 15.51 -36.96 24.12
C ARG A 6 15.41 -35.46 24.32
N ALA A 7 16.43 -34.83 24.91
CA ALA A 7 16.45 -33.38 25.11
C ALA A 7 16.46 -32.60 23.78
N TYR A 8 17.05 -33.14 22.72
CA TYR A 8 17.02 -32.55 21.38
C TYR A 8 15.62 -32.59 20.76
N LEU A 9 14.99 -33.76 20.76
CA LEU A 9 13.65 -33.95 20.20
C LEU A 9 12.59 -33.14 20.97
N GLU A 10 12.70 -33.07 22.30
CA GLU A 10 11.82 -32.24 23.13
C GLU A 10 11.91 -30.75 22.75
N LYS A 11 13.14 -30.24 22.56
CA LYS A 11 13.35 -28.88 22.08
C LYS A 11 12.78 -28.67 20.69
N LEU A 12 12.98 -29.63 19.78
CA LEU A 12 12.43 -29.56 18.43
C LEU A 12 10.89 -29.53 18.46
N TYR A 13 10.26 -30.36 19.28
CA TYR A 13 8.80 -30.40 19.44
C TYR A 13 8.25 -29.05 19.93
N GLN A 14 8.86 -28.46 20.96
CA GLN A 14 8.48 -27.12 21.43
C GLN A 14 8.71 -26.05 20.37
N LEU A 15 9.82 -26.14 19.63
CA LEU A 15 10.12 -25.25 18.50
C LEU A 15 9.21 -25.49 17.29
N LEU A 16 8.34 -26.50 17.29
CA LEU A 16 7.34 -26.76 16.25
C LEU A 16 5.90 -26.47 16.73
N GLU A 17 5.72 -25.82 17.89
CA GLU A 17 4.39 -25.53 18.50
C GLU A 17 3.38 -24.82 17.57
N ARG A 18 3.87 -24.05 16.59
CA ARG A 18 3.03 -23.34 15.61
C ARG A 18 2.43 -24.24 14.51
N MET A 19 2.82 -25.51 14.44
CA MET A 19 2.26 -26.48 13.52
C MET A 19 1.18 -27.33 14.23
N PRO A 20 0.20 -27.87 13.48
CA PRO A 20 -0.75 -28.85 14.03
C PRO A 20 -0.03 -30.00 14.73
N GLU A 21 -0.69 -30.57 15.73
CA GLU A 21 -0.10 -31.62 16.56
C GLU A 21 0.28 -32.86 15.74
N ASP A 22 -0.55 -33.25 14.77
CA ASP A 22 -0.30 -34.41 13.90
C ASP A 22 0.99 -34.24 13.08
N GLU A 23 1.18 -33.08 12.43
CA GLU A 23 2.38 -32.74 11.65
C GLU A 23 3.63 -32.68 12.51
N ARG A 24 3.46 -32.16 13.73
CA ARG A 24 4.55 -32.04 14.69
C ARG A 24 5.03 -33.41 15.14
N LEU A 25 4.10 -34.32 15.44
CA LEU A 25 4.41 -35.68 15.82
C LEU A 25 5.07 -36.45 14.68
N ASP A 26 4.61 -36.23 13.44
CA ASP A 26 5.19 -36.86 12.26
C ASP A 26 6.64 -36.43 12.03
N ALA A 27 6.91 -35.11 12.07
CA ALA A 27 8.26 -34.57 11.97
C ALA A 27 9.21 -35.11 13.07
N ILE A 28 8.71 -35.26 14.29
CA ILE A 28 9.51 -35.82 15.38
C ILE A 28 9.81 -37.30 15.16
N ARG A 29 8.84 -38.10 14.70
CA ARG A 29 9.04 -39.52 14.38
C ARG A 29 10.03 -39.72 13.25
N GLU A 30 10.00 -38.86 12.24
CA GLU A 30 10.95 -38.89 11.13
C GLU A 30 12.39 -38.68 11.63
N ILE A 31 12.63 -37.64 12.42
CA ILE A 31 13.96 -37.37 12.99
C ILE A 31 14.38 -38.46 13.99
N GLU A 32 13.44 -38.99 14.78
CA GLU A 32 13.71 -40.11 15.70
C GLU A 32 14.14 -41.37 14.93
N SER A 33 13.47 -41.71 13.82
CA SER A 33 13.86 -42.82 12.95
C SER A 33 15.26 -42.60 12.36
N HIS A 34 15.54 -41.40 11.87
CA HIS A 34 16.85 -41.05 11.32
C HIS A 34 17.98 -41.24 12.34
N ILE A 35 17.75 -40.86 13.59
CA ILE A 35 18.73 -41.07 14.67
C ILE A 35 18.87 -42.56 14.99
N ALA A 36 17.77 -43.30 15.09
CA ALA A 36 17.80 -44.73 15.37
C ALA A 36 18.55 -45.53 14.29
N GLU A 37 18.34 -45.20 13.03
CA GLU A 37 19.04 -45.77 11.87
C GLU A 37 20.53 -45.45 11.89
N GLY A 38 20.91 -44.19 12.17
CA GLY A 38 22.32 -43.80 12.28
C GLY A 38 23.05 -44.56 13.38
N VAL A 39 22.40 -44.75 14.54
CA VAL A 39 22.95 -45.54 15.66
C VAL A 39 23.07 -47.02 15.29
N ALA A 40 22.05 -47.59 14.63
CA ALA A 40 22.10 -48.97 14.15
C ALA A 40 23.20 -49.19 13.11
N GLY A 41 23.48 -48.17 12.29
CA GLY A 41 24.60 -48.12 11.35
C GLY A 41 25.98 -47.88 11.99
N GLY A 42 26.07 -47.86 13.32
CA GLY A 42 27.32 -47.73 14.07
C GLY A 42 27.85 -46.30 14.23
N GLN A 43 27.05 -45.27 13.90
CA GLN A 43 27.43 -43.88 14.17
C GLN A 43 27.19 -43.53 15.64
N SER A 44 28.04 -42.66 16.20
CA SER A 44 27.79 -42.12 17.53
C SER A 44 26.66 -41.10 17.49
N GLU A 45 25.81 -41.09 18.51
CA GLU A 45 24.69 -40.15 18.61
C GLU A 45 25.16 -38.68 18.55
N ASP A 46 26.31 -38.36 19.15
CA ASP A 46 26.88 -37.00 19.10
C ASP A 46 27.24 -36.58 17.65
N ALA A 47 27.72 -37.51 16.82
CA ALA A 47 27.99 -37.23 15.40
C ALA A 47 26.71 -37.02 14.59
N ILE A 48 25.65 -37.78 14.90
CA ILE A 48 24.33 -37.63 14.24
C ILE A 48 23.70 -36.29 14.63
N LEU A 49 23.72 -35.93 15.92
CA LEU A 49 23.20 -34.64 16.39
C LEU A 49 24.00 -33.46 15.83
N ALA A 50 25.32 -33.60 15.68
CA ALA A 50 26.15 -32.59 15.02
C ALA A 50 25.79 -32.39 13.54
N ARG A 51 25.40 -33.47 12.84
CA ARG A 51 24.90 -33.42 11.46
C ARG A 51 23.52 -32.79 11.35
N LEU A 52 22.61 -33.11 12.26
CA LEU A 52 21.28 -32.49 12.36
C LEU A 52 21.39 -30.99 12.67
N GLY A 53 22.42 -30.58 13.41
CA GLY A 53 22.71 -29.18 13.70
C GLY A 53 21.76 -28.59 14.75
N ASP A 54 21.61 -27.27 14.73
CA ASP A 54 20.80 -26.57 15.74
C ASP A 54 19.29 -26.83 15.55
N PRO A 55 18.56 -27.24 16.61
CA PRO A 55 17.14 -27.59 16.50
C PRO A 55 16.25 -26.40 16.11
N ARG A 56 16.68 -25.15 16.30
CA ARG A 56 15.93 -23.96 15.85
C ARG A 56 16.04 -23.78 14.34
N VAL A 57 17.19 -24.11 13.76
CA VAL A 57 17.39 -24.06 12.31
C VAL A 57 16.54 -25.14 11.65
N LEU A 58 16.58 -26.36 12.19
CA LEU A 58 15.75 -27.47 11.71
C LEU A 58 14.25 -27.16 11.84
N ALA A 59 13.80 -26.67 12.99
CA ALA A 59 12.41 -26.27 13.20
C ALA A 59 11.97 -25.14 12.24
N LYS A 60 12.87 -24.21 11.92
CA LYS A 60 12.58 -23.14 10.96
C LYS A 60 12.42 -23.69 9.54
N ALA A 61 13.22 -24.67 9.13
CA ALA A 61 13.09 -25.33 7.85
C ALA A 61 11.74 -26.04 7.72
N TYR A 62 11.39 -26.91 8.67
CA TYR A 62 10.09 -27.59 8.72
C TYR A 62 8.91 -26.62 8.69
N ARG A 63 8.96 -25.55 9.50
CA ARG A 63 7.90 -24.52 9.49
C ARG A 63 7.81 -23.80 8.15
N SER A 64 8.94 -23.52 7.50
CA SER A 64 8.95 -22.83 6.22
C SER A 64 8.36 -23.69 5.11
N GLU A 65 8.68 -24.99 5.11
CA GLU A 65 8.18 -25.97 4.16
C GLU A 65 6.68 -26.20 4.37
N TYR A 66 6.24 -26.35 5.63
CA TYR A 66 4.83 -26.44 5.99
C TYR A 66 4.02 -25.22 5.53
N ILE A 67 4.55 -24.00 5.68
CA ILE A 67 3.89 -22.78 5.19
C ILE A 67 3.86 -22.74 3.66
N MET A 68 4.86 -23.29 2.98
CA MET A 68 4.93 -23.28 1.53
C MET A 68 4.02 -24.33 0.89
N GLU A 69 3.88 -25.48 1.53
CA GLU A 69 3.08 -26.61 1.05
C GLU A 69 1.61 -26.55 1.52
N LYS A 70 1.37 -26.17 2.78
CA LYS A 70 0.05 -26.17 3.44
C LYS A 70 -0.38 -24.80 3.97
N GLY A 71 0.51 -23.81 3.98
CA GLY A 71 0.08 -22.43 4.21
C GLY A 71 -0.91 -22.01 3.13
N PRO A 72 -1.68 -20.93 3.36
CA PRO A 72 -2.62 -20.46 2.36
C PRO A 72 -1.82 -20.14 1.10
N ALA A 73 -1.87 -21.04 0.11
CA ALA A 73 -1.45 -20.74 -1.25
C ALA A 73 -2.15 -19.44 -1.57
N ARG A 74 -1.39 -18.33 -1.74
CA ARG A 74 -1.95 -16.98 -1.90
C ARG A 74 -3.16 -17.12 -2.81
N SER A 75 -4.35 -17.05 -2.23
CA SER A 75 -5.51 -17.65 -2.89
C SER A 75 -5.66 -16.89 -4.20
N PHE A 76 -6.07 -17.55 -5.28
CA PHE A 76 -6.48 -16.82 -6.48
C PHE A 76 -7.45 -15.69 -6.11
N LYS A 77 -8.22 -15.88 -5.03
CA LYS A 77 -9.05 -14.86 -4.39
C LYS A 77 -8.27 -13.67 -3.81
N ASP A 78 -7.18 -13.90 -3.09
CA ASP A 78 -6.32 -12.83 -2.55
C ASP A 78 -5.59 -12.07 -3.65
N VAL A 79 -5.11 -12.78 -4.68
CA VAL A 79 -4.50 -12.16 -5.86
C VAL A 79 -5.55 -11.36 -6.64
N MET A 80 -6.76 -11.89 -6.83
CA MET A 80 -7.86 -11.19 -7.50
C MET A 80 -8.33 -9.96 -6.71
N ILE A 81 -8.37 -10.03 -5.37
CA ILE A 81 -8.66 -8.89 -4.51
C ILE A 81 -7.55 -7.84 -4.61
N MET A 82 -6.29 -8.26 -4.61
CA MET A 82 -5.14 -7.37 -4.76
C MET A 82 -5.12 -6.69 -6.14
N VAL A 83 -5.37 -7.44 -7.21
CA VAL A 83 -5.49 -6.92 -8.59
C VAL A 83 -6.70 -6.00 -8.72
N GLY A 84 -7.86 -6.38 -8.18
CA GLY A 84 -9.06 -5.55 -8.17
C GLY A 84 -8.86 -4.23 -7.42
N PHE A 85 -8.13 -4.26 -6.31
CA PHE A 85 -7.78 -3.06 -5.55
C PHE A 85 -6.78 -2.16 -6.29
N TYR A 86 -5.79 -2.75 -6.98
CA TYR A 86 -4.83 -2.03 -7.82
C TYR A 86 -5.48 -1.41 -9.06
N CYS A 87 -6.36 -2.12 -9.75
CA CYS A 87 -7.11 -1.59 -10.88
C CYS A 87 -8.07 -0.48 -10.44
N SER A 88 -8.80 -0.65 -9.33
CA SER A 88 -9.74 0.36 -8.88
C SER A 88 -9.06 1.62 -8.35
N THR A 89 -8.00 1.49 -7.54
CA THR A 89 -7.36 2.66 -6.90
C THR A 89 -6.28 3.30 -7.78
N GLY A 90 -5.53 2.48 -8.52
CA GLY A 90 -4.47 2.93 -9.42
C GLY A 90 -4.99 3.56 -10.71
N LEU A 91 -5.96 2.92 -11.38
CA LEU A 91 -6.49 3.43 -12.65
C LEU A 91 -7.30 4.72 -12.45
N LEU A 92 -8.08 4.83 -11.37
CA LEU A 92 -8.74 6.09 -11.03
C LEU A 92 -7.71 7.20 -10.80
N SER A 93 -6.60 6.92 -10.11
CA SER A 93 -5.61 7.94 -9.80
C SER A 93 -4.95 8.54 -11.04
N ILE A 94 -4.72 7.73 -12.08
CA ILE A 94 -4.16 8.17 -13.37
C ILE A 94 -5.07 9.19 -14.06
N ILE A 95 -6.40 9.11 -13.88
CA ILE A 95 -7.36 10.02 -14.53
C ILE A 95 -7.70 11.18 -13.60
N VAL A 96 -7.98 10.89 -12.32
CA VAL A 96 -8.47 11.87 -11.33
C VAL A 96 -7.40 12.93 -11.05
N ILE A 97 -6.13 12.57 -10.93
CA ILE A 97 -5.05 13.53 -10.63
C ILE A 97 -4.92 14.59 -11.72
N PRO A 98 -4.72 14.25 -13.02
CA PRO A 98 -4.62 15.25 -14.07
C PRO A 98 -5.92 16.04 -14.24
N VAL A 99 -7.10 15.41 -14.14
CA VAL A 99 -8.38 16.14 -14.24
C VAL A 99 -8.51 17.19 -13.12
N LEU A 100 -8.28 16.82 -11.86
CA LEU A 100 -8.35 17.78 -10.74
C LEU A 100 -7.24 18.83 -10.83
N ALA A 101 -6.05 18.47 -11.31
CA ALA A 101 -4.95 19.42 -11.52
C ALA A 101 -5.27 20.44 -12.62
N THR A 102 -5.80 19.99 -13.76
CA THR A 102 -6.22 20.86 -14.87
C THR A 102 -7.39 21.75 -14.45
N LEU A 103 -8.36 21.23 -13.70
CA LEU A 103 -9.45 22.05 -13.16
C LEU A 103 -8.93 23.09 -12.17
N ALA A 104 -8.14 22.69 -11.17
CA ALA A 104 -7.64 23.63 -10.18
C ALA A 104 -6.71 24.69 -10.81
N GLY A 105 -5.83 24.30 -11.73
CA GLY A 105 -4.93 25.21 -12.44
C GLY A 105 -5.67 26.11 -13.42
N GLY A 106 -6.55 25.56 -14.26
CA GLY A 106 -7.28 26.32 -15.27
C GLY A 106 -8.30 27.29 -14.66
N PHE A 107 -9.10 26.83 -13.70
CA PHE A 107 -10.03 27.71 -12.97
C PHE A 107 -9.28 28.69 -12.07
N GLY A 108 -8.16 28.29 -11.46
CA GLY A 108 -7.34 29.22 -10.66
C GLY A 108 -6.74 30.34 -11.50
N PHE A 109 -6.17 30.00 -12.67
CA PHE A 109 -5.59 30.98 -13.58
C PHE A 109 -6.65 31.92 -14.16
N SER A 110 -7.80 31.39 -14.60
CA SER A 110 -8.90 32.22 -15.10
C SER A 110 -9.49 33.13 -14.02
N ALA A 111 -9.59 32.69 -12.76
CA ALA A 111 -10.04 33.54 -11.66
C ALA A 111 -9.12 34.75 -11.46
N VAL A 112 -7.79 34.55 -11.50
CA VAL A 112 -6.82 35.64 -11.40
C VAL A 112 -6.96 36.61 -12.57
N LEU A 113 -7.09 36.10 -13.80
CA LEU A 113 -7.30 36.93 -14.98
C LEU A 113 -8.60 37.74 -14.92
N VAL A 114 -9.70 37.16 -14.43
CA VAL A 114 -10.99 37.85 -14.27
C VAL A 114 -10.86 39.00 -13.26
N LEU A 115 -10.14 38.80 -12.15
CA LEU A 115 -9.89 39.86 -11.18
C LEU A 115 -9.01 40.99 -11.75
N ILE A 116 -7.94 40.64 -12.47
CA ILE A 116 -7.06 41.63 -13.11
C ILE A 116 -7.82 42.41 -14.20
N ALA A 117 -8.57 41.72 -15.06
CA ALA A 117 -9.37 42.35 -16.11
C ALA A 117 -10.47 43.26 -15.53
N GLY A 118 -11.13 42.82 -14.45
CA GLY A 118 -12.08 43.64 -13.71
C GLY A 118 -11.47 44.92 -13.16
N PHE A 119 -10.29 44.81 -12.54
CA PHE A 119 -9.55 45.94 -11.98
C PHE A 119 -9.05 46.93 -13.05
N LEU A 120 -8.50 46.45 -14.16
CA LEU A 120 -8.05 47.30 -15.27
C LEU A 120 -9.22 48.06 -15.92
N ARG A 121 -10.39 47.42 -16.05
CA ARG A 121 -11.59 48.06 -16.59
C ARG A 121 -12.11 49.17 -15.67
N THR A 122 -12.04 48.99 -14.35
CA THR A 122 -12.43 50.03 -13.39
C THR A 122 -11.52 51.24 -13.37
N LEU A 123 -10.27 51.10 -13.85
CA LEU A 123 -9.33 52.21 -14.04
C LEU A 123 -9.52 52.96 -15.37
N GLY A 124 -10.58 52.65 -16.13
CA GLY A 124 -10.94 53.38 -17.36
C GLY A 124 -10.41 52.77 -18.67
N VAL A 125 -9.83 51.57 -18.62
CA VAL A 125 -9.42 50.85 -19.85
C VAL A 125 -10.65 50.20 -20.49
N THR A 126 -11.28 50.89 -21.44
CA THR A 126 -12.52 50.47 -22.14
C THR A 126 -12.30 49.45 -23.25
N GLY A 127 -11.06 49.03 -23.51
CA GLY A 127 -10.72 48.03 -24.53
C GLY A 127 -11.09 46.58 -24.17
N ILE A 128 -11.52 46.31 -22.93
CA ILE A 128 -11.89 44.97 -22.46
C ILE A 128 -13.42 44.91 -22.34
N GLN A 129 -14.08 44.28 -23.31
CA GLN A 129 -15.52 44.05 -23.27
C GLN A 129 -15.83 42.85 -22.38
N MET A 130 -16.51 43.07 -21.25
CA MET A 130 -17.00 41.99 -20.38
C MET A 130 -18.49 41.80 -20.69
N ASN A 131 -18.79 40.79 -21.50
CA ASN A 131 -20.15 40.43 -21.85
C ASN A 131 -20.56 39.17 -21.08
N LEU A 132 -21.61 39.25 -20.27
CA LEU A 132 -22.18 38.11 -19.55
C LEU A 132 -23.40 37.62 -20.35
N GLY A 133 -23.12 36.91 -21.45
CA GLY A 133 -24.15 36.43 -22.37
C GLY A 133 -24.79 37.58 -23.16
N PRO A 134 -26.11 37.82 -23.07
CA PRO A 134 -26.80 38.86 -23.83
C PRO A 134 -26.81 40.25 -23.15
N VAL A 135 -26.15 40.40 -21.99
CA VAL A 135 -26.18 41.65 -21.21
C VAL A 135 -24.79 42.25 -21.11
N GLU A 136 -24.62 43.42 -21.73
CA GLU A 136 -23.42 44.24 -21.56
C GLU A 136 -23.41 44.83 -20.15
N VAL A 137 -22.38 44.51 -19.37
CA VAL A 137 -22.24 45.04 -18.02
C VAL A 137 -21.76 46.50 -18.10
N PRO A 138 -22.53 47.48 -17.56
CA PRO A 138 -22.10 48.87 -17.48
C PRO A 138 -20.80 49.00 -16.69
N THR A 139 -19.90 49.89 -17.12
CA THR A 139 -18.54 50.06 -16.58
C THR A 139 -18.51 50.27 -15.05
N GLU A 140 -19.53 50.95 -14.52
CA GLU A 140 -19.78 51.22 -13.10
C GLU A 140 -19.86 49.94 -12.23
N TRP A 141 -20.46 48.86 -12.76
CA TRP A 141 -20.71 47.62 -12.02
C TRP A 141 -19.66 46.54 -12.29
N SER A 142 -18.70 46.83 -13.17
CA SER A 142 -17.71 45.85 -13.63
C SER A 142 -16.81 45.34 -12.50
N MET A 143 -16.52 46.14 -11.48
CA MET A 143 -15.73 45.69 -10.31
C MET A 143 -16.48 44.68 -9.45
N VAL A 144 -17.76 44.97 -9.19
CA VAL A 144 -18.60 44.15 -8.32
C VAL A 144 -18.85 42.79 -9.00
N VAL A 145 -19.18 42.83 -10.29
CA VAL A 145 -19.44 41.61 -11.07
C VAL A 145 -18.19 40.76 -11.25
N SER A 146 -17.04 41.36 -11.57
CA SER A 146 -15.78 40.61 -11.69
C SER A 146 -15.30 40.03 -10.36
N THR A 147 -15.53 40.72 -9.24
CA THR A 147 -15.21 40.20 -7.90
C THR A 147 -16.12 39.01 -7.55
N ILE A 148 -17.41 39.08 -7.86
CA ILE A 148 -18.36 37.99 -7.61
C ILE A 148 -18.03 36.78 -8.49
N VAL A 149 -17.86 36.98 -9.80
CA VAL A 149 -17.55 35.90 -10.76
C VAL A 149 -16.17 35.30 -10.47
N GLY A 150 -15.15 36.13 -10.29
CA GLY A 150 -13.81 35.71 -9.91
C GLY A 150 -13.79 34.96 -8.57
N GLY A 151 -14.62 35.39 -7.62
CA GLY A 151 -14.83 34.69 -6.34
C GLY A 151 -15.46 33.31 -6.51
N ILE A 152 -16.47 33.15 -7.35
CA ILE A 152 -17.10 31.86 -7.64
C ILE A 152 -16.11 30.91 -8.34
N VAL A 153 -15.46 31.38 -9.41
CA VAL A 153 -14.47 30.62 -10.17
C VAL A 153 -13.27 30.25 -9.29
N GLY A 154 -12.77 31.20 -8.49
CA GLY A 154 -11.71 30.97 -7.51
C GLY A 154 -12.12 30.00 -6.40
N GLY A 155 -13.39 30.04 -5.96
CA GLY A 155 -13.96 29.09 -5.01
C GLY A 155 -13.99 27.66 -5.54
N ILE A 156 -14.39 27.48 -6.81
CA ILE A 156 -14.33 26.18 -7.50
C ILE A 156 -12.88 25.70 -7.60
N ALA A 157 -11.96 26.57 -8.02
CA ALA A 157 -10.53 26.24 -8.08
C ALA A 157 -9.98 25.82 -6.71
N TYR A 158 -10.36 26.53 -5.64
CA TYR A 158 -9.96 26.20 -4.26
C TYR A 158 -10.52 24.85 -3.81
N LEU A 159 -11.79 24.56 -4.10
CA LEU A 159 -12.42 23.27 -3.81
C LEU A 159 -11.72 22.14 -4.56
N SER A 160 -11.44 22.31 -5.85
CA SER A 160 -10.69 21.35 -6.67
C SER A 160 -9.28 21.12 -6.13
N TRP A 161 -8.57 22.18 -5.73
CA TRP A 161 -7.23 22.09 -5.13
C TRP A 161 -7.26 21.38 -3.76
N ARG A 162 -8.29 21.62 -2.95
CA ARG A 162 -8.48 20.91 -1.67
C ARG A 162 -8.79 19.44 -1.89
N GLY A 163 -9.63 19.11 -2.86
CA GLY A 163 -9.92 17.74 -3.29
C GLY A 163 -8.66 17.00 -3.74
N LEU A 164 -7.81 17.65 -4.54
CA LEU A 164 -6.55 17.07 -5.03
C LEU A 164 -5.61 16.74 -3.86
N ARG A 165 -5.43 17.67 -2.91
CA ARG A 165 -4.58 17.43 -1.72
C ARG A 165 -5.11 16.30 -0.84
N LEU A 166 -6.44 16.19 -0.69
CA LEU A 166 -7.05 15.09 0.06
C LEU A 166 -6.81 13.75 -0.66
N TYR A 167 -7.00 13.73 -1.98
CA TYR A 167 -6.77 12.55 -2.81
C TYR A 167 -5.32 12.07 -2.75
N MET A 168 -4.35 12.98 -2.82
CA MET A 168 -2.93 12.63 -2.67
C MET A 168 -2.60 12.05 -1.30
N LYS A 169 -3.20 12.56 -0.21
CA LYS A 169 -3.03 11.99 1.14
C LYS A 169 -3.63 10.59 1.26
N PHE A 170 -4.79 10.36 0.64
CA PHE A 170 -5.40 9.03 0.60
C PHE A 170 -4.55 8.04 -0.21
N LEU A 171 -4.03 8.50 -1.35
CA LEU A 171 -3.17 7.69 -2.22
C LEU A 171 -1.87 7.30 -1.52
N SER A 172 -1.20 8.23 -0.83
CA SER A 172 0.04 7.92 -0.10
C SER A 172 -0.18 6.95 1.05
N ALA A 173 -1.30 7.06 1.78
CA ALA A 173 -1.67 6.12 2.83
C ALA A 173 -1.95 4.71 2.26
N SER A 174 -2.55 4.63 1.07
CA SER A 174 -2.86 3.37 0.39
C SER A 174 -1.60 2.69 -0.15
N TYR A 175 -0.70 3.46 -0.78
CA TYR A 175 0.59 2.94 -1.25
C TYR A 175 1.49 2.48 -0.10
N LYS A 176 1.48 3.18 1.04
CA LYS A 176 2.26 2.79 2.23
C LYS A 176 1.81 1.46 2.84
N LYS A 177 0.55 1.07 2.65
CA LYS A 177 0.06 -0.27 3.05
C LYS A 177 0.49 -1.38 2.08
N LEU A 178 0.79 -1.03 0.84
CA LEU A 178 1.11 -1.99 -0.23
C LEU A 178 2.60 -2.23 -0.40
N LEU A 179 3.46 -1.30 0.03
CA LEU A 179 4.88 -1.56 0.17
C LEU A 179 5.09 -2.40 1.43
N PRO A 180 5.45 -3.71 1.32
CA PRO A 180 5.96 -4.42 2.46
C PRO A 180 7.21 -3.65 2.87
N SER A 181 7.27 -3.20 4.12
CA SER A 181 8.52 -2.75 4.73
C SER A 181 9.59 -3.75 4.32
N SER A 182 10.47 -3.36 3.41
CA SER A 182 11.72 -4.04 3.15
C SER A 182 12.39 -4.11 4.50
N ARG A 183 12.23 -5.26 5.17
CA ARG A 183 12.91 -5.58 6.41
C ARG A 183 14.39 -5.33 6.14
N THR A 184 14.92 -4.32 6.81
CA THR A 184 16.19 -4.38 7.52
C THR A 184 17.12 -5.45 6.96
N ALA A 185 18.01 -5.03 6.06
CA ALA A 185 19.34 -5.60 6.02
C ALA A 185 20.05 -5.30 7.36
#